data_AF-A0A5K1AHU4-F1
#
_entry.id   AF-A0A5K1AHU4-F1
#
_cell.length_a   1.000
_cell.length_b   1.000
_cell.length_c   1.000
_cell.angle_alpha   90.00
_cell.angle_beta   90.00
_cell.angle_gamma   90.00
#
_symmetry.space_group_name_H-M   'P 1'
#
loop_
_entity.id
_entity.type
_entity.pdbx_description
1 polymer ?
#
loop_
_entity_poly.entity_id
_entity_poly.type
_entity_poly.pdbx_seq_one_letter_code
_entity_poly.pdbx_strand_id
1 'polypeptide(L)'
;GYNGLKPGWTRISLSYYISNEEFEFILAAIEFIAIYGQRFLPLYRFSWKTGDWTCRKSAVSSVVNGNLEPAGRDGWLSTSGSLISNGNAMTLVERKYASYLENAKLAADALDRFPPARQIPPEVDQDLVLFRV
;
A
#
# COMPACT_ATOMS: atom_id res chain seq x y z
N GLY A 1 -29.90 4.71 2.58
CA GLY A 1 -29.02 4.66 3.75
C GLY A 1 -27.57 4.81 3.31
N TYR A 2 -26.70 5.31 4.17
CA TYR A 2 -25.26 5.43 3.93
C TYR A 2 -24.54 4.14 4.32
N ASN A 3 -24.26 3.25 3.36
CA ASN A 3 -23.58 1.99 3.65
C ASN A 3 -22.10 2.18 4.05
N GLY A 4 -21.50 3.32 3.70
CA GLY A 4 -20.12 3.65 4.07
C GLY A 4 -19.87 3.85 5.56
N LEU A 5 -20.93 3.96 6.38
CA LEU A 5 -20.82 4.05 7.84
C LEU A 5 -20.59 2.70 8.52
N LYS A 6 -20.81 1.59 7.79
CA LYS A 6 -20.65 0.26 8.37
C LYS A 6 -19.15 -0.03 8.54
N PRO A 7 -18.69 -0.42 9.74
CA PRO A 7 -17.30 -0.79 9.95
C PRO A 7 -16.95 -2.00 9.07
N GLY A 8 -15.83 -1.90 8.36
CA GLY A 8 -15.25 -2.98 7.58
C GLY A 8 -14.22 -3.76 8.39
N TRP A 9 -14.04 -5.03 8.05
CA TRP A 9 -12.99 -5.88 8.64
C TRP A 9 -12.20 -6.54 7.52
N THR A 10 -10.89 -6.66 7.72
CA THR A 10 -10.01 -7.43 6.83
C THR A 10 -9.43 -8.61 7.61
N ARG A 11 -9.55 -9.81 7.03
CA ARG A 11 -8.98 -11.03 7.60
C ARG A 11 -7.68 -11.36 6.91
N ILE A 12 -6.65 -11.65 7.70
CA ILE A 12 -5.36 -12.15 7.22
C ILE A 12 -5.25 -13.61 7.66
N SER A 13 -4.92 -14.49 6.72
CA SER A 13 -4.73 -15.93 6.99
C SER A 13 -3.36 -16.34 6.50
N LEU A 14 -2.54 -16.86 7.39
CA LEU A 14 -1.19 -17.31 7.10
C LEU A 14 -1.19 -18.84 7.04
N SER A 15 -0.83 -19.37 5.88
CA SER A 15 -0.77 -20.81 5.66
C SER A 15 0.46 -21.43 6.32
N TYR A 16 0.38 -22.69 6.75
CA TYR A 16 1.49 -23.38 7.43
C TYR A 16 2.72 -23.61 6.55
N TYR A 17 2.57 -23.51 5.24
CA TYR A 17 3.65 -23.73 4.26
C TYR A 17 4.30 -22.42 3.79
N ILE A 18 3.92 -21.28 4.37
CA ILE A 18 4.56 -20.00 4.06
C ILE A 18 6.01 -20.04 4.52
N SER A 19 6.93 -19.47 3.74
CA SER A 19 8.33 -19.37 4.16
C SER A 19 8.49 -18.26 5.21
N ASN A 20 9.56 -18.32 6.00
CA ASN A 20 9.83 -17.29 7.00
C ASN A 20 10.03 -15.92 6.33
N GLU A 21 10.70 -15.88 5.18
CA GLU A 21 10.97 -14.65 4.44
C GLU A 21 9.68 -13.98 3.95
N GLU A 22 8.74 -14.79 3.44
CA GLU A 22 7.43 -14.30 3.01
C GLU A 22 6.57 -13.85 4.20
N PHE A 23 6.59 -14.60 5.30
CA PHE A 23 5.90 -14.22 6.53
C PHE A 23 6.40 -12.88 7.09
N GLU A 24 7.72 -12.71 7.22
CA GLU A 24 8.33 -11.45 7.66
C GLU A 24 8.00 -10.29 6.72
N PHE A 25 8.00 -10.52 5.40
CA PHE A 25 7.58 -9.52 4.44
C PHE A 25 6.12 -9.10 4.61
N ILE A 26 5.20 -10.05 4.86
CA ILE A 26 3.79 -9.73 5.13
C ILE A 26 3.65 -8.90 6.40
N LEU A 27 4.37 -9.25 7.47
CA LEU A 27 4.36 -8.46 8.71
C LEU A 27 4.86 -7.02 8.46
N ALA A 28 5.99 -6.88 7.76
CA ALA A 28 6.54 -5.57 7.41
C ALA A 28 5.60 -4.76 6.51
N ALA A 29 4.86 -5.41 5.60
CA ALA A 29 3.86 -4.75 4.77
C ALA A 29 2.64 -4.27 5.59
N ILE A 30 2.19 -5.05 6.57
CA ILE A 30 1.12 -4.66 7.49
C ILE A 30 1.57 -3.46 8.34
N GLU A 31 2.79 -3.51 8.89
CA GLU A 31 3.38 -2.40 9.63
C GLU A 31 3.47 -1.14 8.77
N PHE A 32 3.92 -1.28 7.51
CA PHE A 32 3.93 -0.18 6.56
C PHE A 32 2.53 0.43 6.36
N ILE A 33 1.49 -0.38 6.19
CA ILE A 33 0.11 0.11 6.04
C ILE A 33 -0.36 0.81 7.33
N ALA A 34 -0.02 0.28 8.50
CA ALA A 34 -0.40 0.87 9.78
C ALA A 34 0.23 2.26 9.98
N ILE A 35 1.47 2.46 9.52
CA ILE A 35 2.19 3.73 9.66
C ILE A 35 1.81 4.73 8.54
N TYR A 36 1.79 4.28 7.29
CA TYR A 36 1.71 5.14 6.10
C TYR A 36 0.37 5.11 5.38
N GLY A 37 -0.53 4.16 5.69
CA GLY A 37 -1.75 3.89 4.93
C GLY A 37 -2.65 5.12 4.74
N GLN A 38 -2.73 6.00 5.73
CA GLN A 38 -3.51 7.24 5.64
C GLN A 38 -3.09 8.14 4.47
N ARG A 39 -1.79 8.13 4.12
CA ARG A 39 -1.23 8.97 3.04
C ARG A 39 -1.77 8.59 1.66
N PHE A 40 -2.20 7.34 1.50
CA PHE A 40 -2.70 6.80 0.24
C PHE A 40 -4.20 7.04 0.03
N LEU A 41 -4.96 7.37 1.07
CA LEU A 41 -6.41 7.60 0.98
C LEU A 41 -6.84 8.67 -0.05
N PRO A 42 -6.10 9.78 -0.27
CA PRO A 42 -6.41 10.77 -1.31
C PRO A 42 -6.35 10.22 -2.74
N LEU A 43 -5.59 9.14 -2.97
CA LEU A 43 -5.52 8.46 -4.27
C LEU A 43 -6.80 7.70 -4.59
N TYR A 44 -7.72 7.54 -3.63
CA TYR A 44 -8.98 6.88 -3.81
C TYR A 44 -10.16 7.84 -3.61
N ARG A 45 -11.27 7.54 -4.27
CA ARG A 45 -12.57 8.17 -4.03
C ARG A 45 -13.45 7.18 -3.29
N PHE A 46 -13.94 7.57 -2.12
CA PHE A 46 -14.93 6.81 -1.36
C PHE A 46 -16.35 7.27 -1.72
N SER A 47 -17.25 6.31 -1.90
CA SER A 47 -18.68 6.54 -2.05
C SER A 47 -19.38 6.30 -0.72
N TRP A 48 -19.87 7.37 -0.08
CA TRP A 48 -20.61 7.25 1.19
C TRP A 48 -21.89 6.42 1.06
N LYS A 49 -22.55 6.45 -0.12
CA LYS A 49 -23.80 5.72 -0.35
C LYS A 49 -23.59 4.21 -0.44
N THR A 50 -22.56 3.78 -1.16
CA THR A 50 -22.29 2.37 -1.43
C THR A 50 -21.25 1.75 -0.49
N GLY A 51 -20.33 2.55 0.04
CA GLY A 51 -19.16 2.11 0.79
C GLY A 51 -17.96 1.74 -0.09
N ASP A 52 -18.05 1.95 -1.40
CA ASP A 52 -17.00 1.53 -2.33
C ASP A 52 -15.83 2.52 -2.37
N TRP A 53 -14.63 1.96 -2.55
CA TRP A 53 -13.41 2.72 -2.82
C TRP A 53 -13.01 2.53 -4.29
N THR A 54 -12.89 3.64 -5.03
CA THR A 54 -12.43 3.62 -6.43
C THR A 54 -11.11 4.35 -6.57
N CYS A 55 -10.11 3.69 -7.13
CA CYS A 55 -8.79 4.28 -7.36
C CYS A 55 -8.82 5.37 -8.44
N ARG A 56 -8.20 6.52 -8.16
CA ARG A 56 -8.04 7.63 -9.11
C ARG A 56 -6.76 7.41 -9.92
N LYS A 57 -6.89 6.73 -11.06
CA LYS A 57 -5.74 6.38 -11.93
C LYS A 57 -4.83 7.56 -12.27
N SER A 58 -5.39 8.76 -12.48
CA SER A 58 -4.61 9.97 -12.77
C SER A 58 -3.74 10.43 -11.58
N ALA A 59 -4.26 10.36 -10.36
CA ALA A 59 -3.52 10.71 -9.14
C ALA A 59 -2.43 9.68 -8.82
N VAL A 60 -2.69 8.40 -9.09
CA VAL A 60 -1.66 7.36 -8.98
C VAL A 60 -0.58 7.57 -10.02
N SER A 61 -0.96 7.84 -11.28
CA SER A 61 -0.01 8.09 -12.35
C SER A 61 0.87 9.32 -12.10
N SER A 62 0.37 10.37 -11.44
CA SER A 62 1.20 11.53 -11.10
C SER A 62 2.23 11.23 -10.01
N VAL A 63 1.89 10.36 -9.05
CA VAL A 63 2.83 9.90 -8.01
C VAL A 63 3.88 8.97 -8.60
N VAL A 64 3.45 8.04 -9.48
CA VAL A 64 4.32 7.08 -10.14
C VAL A 64 5.27 7.79 -11.13
N ASN A 65 4.75 8.61 -12.04
CA ASN A 65 5.56 9.27 -13.06
C ASN A 65 6.49 10.35 -12.49
N GLY A 66 6.20 10.87 -11.29
CA GLY A 66 7.04 11.88 -10.64
C GLY A 66 8.25 11.29 -9.90
N ASN A 67 8.13 10.06 -9.35
CA ASN A 67 9.06 9.59 -8.32
C ASN A 67 9.41 8.08 -8.38
N LEU A 68 8.77 7.31 -9.27
CA LEU A 68 9.03 5.89 -9.44
C LEU A 68 9.39 5.68 -10.91
N GLU A 69 10.68 5.47 -11.19
CA GLU A 69 11.09 4.84 -12.45
C GLU A 69 10.17 3.62 -12.64
N PRO A 70 9.49 3.48 -13.80
CA PRO A 70 8.55 2.40 -13.99
C PRO A 70 9.35 1.13 -13.86
N ALA A 71 9.18 0.41 -12.75
CA ALA A 71 9.61 -0.97 -12.62
C ALA A 71 8.88 -1.71 -13.75
N GLY A 72 9.59 -1.79 -14.87
CA GLY A 72 9.01 -1.96 -16.19
C GLY A 72 8.12 -3.17 -16.22
N ARG A 73 7.04 -3.05 -17.00
CA ARG A 73 6.18 -4.17 -17.39
C ARG A 73 6.96 -5.38 -17.91
N ASP A 74 8.21 -5.17 -18.34
CA ASP A 74 9.07 -6.17 -18.97
C ASP A 74 10.49 -6.27 -18.35
N GLY A 75 10.74 -5.71 -17.14
CA GLY A 75 12.08 -5.66 -16.52
C GLY A 75 12.47 -6.84 -15.62
N TRP A 76 11.65 -7.90 -15.56
CA TRP A 76 11.73 -8.96 -14.56
C TRP A 76 12.61 -10.17 -14.94
N LEU A 77 13.36 -10.09 -16.04
CA LEU A 77 14.23 -11.17 -16.54
C LEU A 77 15.60 -10.60 -16.97
N SER A 78 16.39 -10.07 -16.04
CA SER A 78 17.85 -9.95 -16.20
C SER A 78 18.52 -9.66 -14.85
N THR A 79 18.62 -10.69 -14.01
CA THR A 79 19.77 -10.79 -13.10
C THR A 79 20.38 -12.18 -13.27
N SER A 80 20.66 -12.52 -14.52
CA SER A 80 21.69 -13.51 -14.87
C SER A 80 23.04 -12.81 -14.74
N GLY A 81 23.42 -12.51 -13.51
CA GLY A 81 24.66 -11.81 -13.17
C GLY A 81 25.15 -12.35 -11.84
N SER A 82 25.82 -13.51 -11.91
CA SER A 82 26.57 -14.08 -10.80
C SER A 82 27.60 -13.07 -10.30
N LEU A 83 27.46 -12.63 -9.06
CA LEU A 83 28.58 -12.17 -8.25
C LEU A 83 28.45 -12.86 -6.90
N ILE A 84 29.29 -13.88 -6.72
CA ILE A 84 29.58 -14.49 -5.43
C ILE A 84 30.13 -13.39 -4.51
N SER A 85 29.46 -13.13 -3.40
CA SER A 85 30.03 -12.40 -2.27
C SER A 85 29.91 -13.28 -1.03
N ASN A 86 31.04 -13.58 -0.42
CA ASN A 86 31.17 -14.40 0.77
C ASN A 86 30.53 -13.68 1.99
N GLY A 87 29.61 -14.39 2.66
CA GLY A 87 28.99 -14.01 3.94
C GLY A 87 27.57 -13.44 3.80
N ASN A 88 26.54 -14.27 3.99
CA ASN A 88 25.10 -13.94 3.92
C ASN A 88 24.64 -13.29 2.60
N ALA A 89 24.78 -14.03 1.49
CA ALA A 89 24.18 -13.62 0.22
C ALA A 89 22.64 -13.72 0.30
N MET A 90 21.97 -12.57 0.30
CA MET A 90 20.51 -12.45 0.26
C MET A 90 19.94 -13.18 -0.96
N THR A 91 18.98 -14.07 -0.73
CA THR A 91 18.25 -14.83 -1.74
C THR A 91 17.56 -13.89 -2.72
N LEU A 92 17.24 -14.38 -3.93
CA LEU A 92 16.52 -13.60 -4.92
C LEU A 92 15.14 -13.14 -4.39
N VAL A 93 14.50 -13.98 -3.57
CA VAL A 93 13.20 -13.72 -2.94
C VAL A 93 13.30 -12.58 -1.92
N GLU A 94 14.28 -12.63 -1.03
CA GLU A 94 14.52 -11.55 -0.05
C GLU A 94 14.84 -10.22 -0.74
N ARG A 95 15.67 -10.22 -1.80
CA ARG A 95 15.94 -9.02 -2.61
C ARG A 95 14.67 -8.44 -3.23
N LYS A 96 13.78 -9.31 -3.72
CA LYS A 96 12.49 -8.91 -4.29
C LYS A 96 11.59 -8.26 -3.23
N TYR A 97 11.48 -8.86 -2.05
CA TYR A 97 10.69 -8.31 -0.94
C TYR A 97 11.24 -6.98 -0.43
N ALA A 98 12.56 -6.87 -0.29
CA ALA A 98 13.22 -5.62 0.06
C ALA A 98 12.90 -4.51 -0.95
N SER A 99 12.98 -4.81 -2.25
CA SER A 99 12.64 -3.86 -3.31
C SER A 99 11.17 -3.40 -3.23
N TYR A 100 10.23 -4.29 -2.91
CA TYR A 100 8.82 -3.90 -2.74
C TYR A 100 8.61 -2.95 -1.55
N LEU A 101 9.22 -3.23 -0.40
CA LEU A 101 9.11 -2.35 0.76
C LEU A 101 9.77 -0.99 0.51
N GLU A 102 10.91 -0.96 -0.17
CA GLU A 102 11.61 0.28 -0.51
C GLU A 102 10.76 1.15 -1.44
N ASN A 103 10.23 0.59 -2.53
CA ASN A 103 9.35 1.30 -3.44
C ASN A 103 8.07 1.80 -2.74
N ALA A 104 7.50 1.01 -1.85
CA ALA A 104 6.33 1.42 -1.06
C ALA A 104 6.65 2.62 -0.15
N LYS A 105 7.81 2.63 0.50
CA LYS A 105 8.29 3.75 1.32
C LYS A 105 8.53 5.00 0.49
N LEU A 106 9.21 4.89 -0.65
CA LEU A 106 9.39 6.01 -1.59
C LEU A 106 8.05 6.60 -2.03
N ALA A 107 7.08 5.76 -2.36
CA ALA A 107 5.73 6.20 -2.71
C ALA A 107 5.02 6.91 -1.55
N ALA A 108 5.19 6.43 -0.31
CA ALA A 108 4.60 7.04 0.87
C ALA A 108 5.23 8.40 1.21
N ASP A 109 6.53 8.56 0.96
CA ASP A 109 7.26 9.80 1.22
C ASP A 109 7.03 10.87 0.15
N ALA A 110 6.64 10.47 -1.05
CA ALA A 110 6.11 11.36 -2.09
C ALA A 110 4.72 11.95 -1.76
N LEU A 111 4.03 11.43 -0.75
CA LEU A 111 2.69 11.83 -0.35
C LEU A 111 2.71 12.65 0.93
N ASP A 112 1.72 13.53 1.08
CA ASP A 112 1.55 14.31 2.29
C ASP A 112 1.38 13.43 3.52
N ARG A 113 2.14 13.72 4.58
CA ARG A 113 2.10 12.95 5.83
C ARG A 113 0.70 12.90 6.44
N PHE A 114 0.01 14.03 6.40
CA PHE A 114 -1.35 14.19 6.92
C PHE A 114 -2.22 14.83 5.86
N PRO A 115 -2.86 14.02 4.99
CA PRO A 115 -3.77 14.58 4.00
C PRO A 115 -4.94 15.31 4.67
N PRO A 116 -5.54 16.29 3.98
CA PRO A 116 -6.72 16.98 4.48
C PRO A 116 -7.88 16.01 4.66
N ALA A 117 -8.67 16.22 5.70
CA ALA A 117 -9.86 15.43 5.94
C ALA A 117 -10.85 15.61 4.78
N ARG A 118 -11.42 14.52 4.30
CA ARG A 118 -12.44 14.50 3.26
C ARG A 118 -13.74 15.06 3.79
N GLN A 119 -14.46 15.73 2.91
CA GLN A 119 -15.77 16.27 3.19
C GLN A 119 -16.76 15.13 3.48
N ILE A 120 -17.36 15.20 4.66
CA ILE A 120 -18.46 14.35 5.10
C ILE A 120 -19.76 15.00 4.59
N PRO A 121 -20.66 14.26 3.92
CA PRO A 121 -21.95 14.80 3.51
C PRO A 121 -22.71 15.34 4.73
N PRO A 122 -23.42 16.48 4.61
CA PRO A 122 -24.13 17.09 5.75
C PRO A 122 -25.25 16.22 6.32
N GLU A 123 -25.70 15.23 5.56
CA GLU A 123 -26.73 14.25 5.95
C GLU A 123 -26.17 13.10 6.81
N VAL A 124 -24.84 13.01 6.97
CA VAL A 124 -24.17 11.99 7.76
C VAL A 124 -23.78 12.57 9.12
N ASP A 125 -24.25 11.94 10.19
CA ASP A 125 -23.84 12.28 11.55
C ASP A 125 -22.33 12.04 11.73
N GLN A 126 -21.61 13.09 12.11
CA GLN A 126 -20.16 13.07 12.27
C GLN A 126 -19.74 12.17 13.44
N ASP A 127 -20.57 12.05 14.47
CA ASP A 127 -20.28 11.22 15.64
C ASP A 127 -20.31 9.72 15.33
N LEU A 128 -20.92 9.35 14.20
CA LEU A 128 -20.96 7.97 13.70
C LEU A 128 -19.79 7.62 12.76
N VAL A 129 -18.94 8.59 12.42
CA VAL A 129 -17.79 8.38 11.52
C VAL A 129 -16.58 7.94 12.34
N LEU A 130 -16.39 6.62 12.44
CA LEU A 130 -15.31 5.99 13.25
C LEU A 130 -13.91 6.07 12.61
N PHE A 131 -13.76 6.70 11.45
CA PHE A 131 -12.50 6.73 10.70
C PHE A 131 -12.28 8.09 10.04
N ARG A 132 -11.01 8.50 9.98
CA ARG A 132 -10.63 9.73 9.28
C ARG A 132 -10.67 9.48 7.78
N VAL A 133 -11.58 10.17 7.08
CA VAL A 133 -11.74 10.11 5.62
C VAL A 133 -10.93 11.21 4.96
#